data_AF-A0A2V8DHC6-F1
#
_entry.id   AF-A0A2V8DHC6-F1
#
_cell.length_a   1.000
_cell.length_b   1.000
_cell.length_c   1.000
_cell.angle_alpha   90.00
_cell.angle_beta   90.00
_cell.angle_gamma   90.00
#
_symmetry.space_group_name_H-M   'P 1'
#
loop_
_entity.id
_entity.type
_entity.pdbx_description
1 polymer ?
#
loop_
_entity_poly.entity_id
_entity_poly.type
_entity_poly.pdbx_seq_one_letter_code
_entity_poly.pdbx_strand_id
1 'polypeptide(L)'
;MTWMRGRRVWVGAAWVLSAGLASQGQVLNLPPRDVIIQSRALIDAEVAAVLEAARHAVERRTFRLSYTPGGPGADIQMGPGGRPRYIRMLSGQEGHAETVTFLHYTATAARGCDGMPRTGELVLEYEHKGSTWTAKARMRSEFELNNAAFEMLAGHQALTSGPVERLSDRTLRALVAPFQRPEGVLGGPPPGTLMSLWLDTDSLLPVRWSLTLPASAEHGIPAGVPDFEVWFTYLDGLELQPPTDVPAPACIS
;
A
#
# COMPACT_ATOMS: atom_id res chain seq x y z
N MET A 1 8.77 -91.75 -20.81
CA MET A 1 7.36 -91.37 -21.01
C MET A 1 7.27 -89.88 -21.24
N THR A 2 6.82 -89.54 -22.44
CA THR A 2 6.71 -88.23 -23.07
C THR A 2 5.62 -87.39 -22.40
N TRP A 3 5.86 -86.12 -22.04
CA TRP A 3 4.79 -85.12 -21.90
C TRP A 3 5.29 -83.72 -22.25
N MET A 4 4.83 -83.23 -23.41
CA MET A 4 4.88 -81.84 -23.84
C MET A 4 3.79 -81.03 -23.12
N ARG A 5 4.10 -79.84 -22.63
CA ARG A 5 3.19 -78.68 -22.46
C ARG A 5 4.11 -77.44 -22.45
N GLY A 6 3.98 -76.41 -23.27
CA GLY A 6 2.81 -75.82 -23.89
C GLY A 6 2.86 -74.32 -23.54
N ARG A 7 3.62 -73.54 -24.32
CA ARG A 7 3.79 -72.09 -24.16
C ARG A 7 2.43 -71.39 -24.37
N ARG A 8 1.98 -70.59 -23.38
CA ARG A 8 0.95 -69.56 -23.58
C ARG A 8 1.62 -68.20 -23.55
N VAL A 9 1.70 -67.56 -24.71
CA VAL A 9 2.10 -66.16 -24.86
C VAL A 9 0.84 -65.32 -24.63
N TRP A 10 0.84 -64.50 -23.58
CA TRP A 10 -0.20 -63.50 -23.35
C TRP A 10 0.17 -62.23 -24.12
N VAL A 11 -0.58 -61.93 -25.18
CA VAL A 11 -0.54 -60.62 -25.84
C VAL A 11 -1.46 -59.70 -25.04
N GLY A 12 -0.89 -58.94 -24.11
CA GLY A 12 -1.60 -57.90 -23.39
C GLY A 12 -1.87 -56.72 -24.33
N ALA A 13 -3.14 -56.44 -24.58
CA ALA A 13 -3.57 -55.25 -25.31
C ALA A 13 -3.26 -54.00 -24.46
N ALA A 14 -2.30 -53.19 -24.91
CA ALA A 14 -2.00 -51.90 -24.31
C ALA A 14 -3.06 -50.88 -24.76
N TRP A 15 -3.97 -50.53 -23.85
CA TRP A 15 -4.86 -49.39 -24.01
C TRP A 15 -4.04 -48.11 -23.81
N VAL A 16 -3.71 -47.43 -24.91
CA VAL A 16 -3.19 -46.07 -24.87
C VAL A 16 -4.35 -45.16 -24.49
N LEU A 17 -4.48 -44.86 -23.20
CA LEU A 17 -5.28 -43.73 -22.71
C LEU A 17 -4.61 -42.45 -23.19
N SER A 18 -5.07 -41.94 -24.33
CA SER A 18 -4.78 -40.58 -24.76
C SER A 18 -5.37 -39.62 -23.73
N ALA A 19 -4.57 -39.25 -22.72
CA ALA A 19 -4.86 -38.12 -21.85
C ALA A 19 -4.89 -36.88 -22.73
N GLY A 20 -6.09 -36.47 -23.14
CA GLY A 20 -6.32 -35.18 -23.75
C GLY A 20 -5.89 -34.13 -22.74
N LEU A 21 -4.68 -33.58 -22.93
CA LEU A 21 -4.29 -32.30 -22.37
C LEU A 21 -5.22 -31.27 -23.01
N ALA A 22 -6.43 -31.15 -22.47
CA ALA A 22 -7.21 -29.95 -22.63
C ALA A 22 -6.34 -28.84 -22.04
N SER A 23 -5.66 -28.09 -22.91
CA SER A 23 -5.19 -26.76 -22.62
C SER A 23 -6.44 -25.98 -22.24
N GLN A 24 -6.82 -26.04 -20.96
CA GLN A 24 -7.63 -24.98 -20.39
C GLN A 24 -6.81 -23.74 -20.67
N GLY A 25 -7.23 -22.95 -21.66
CA GLY A 25 -6.81 -21.57 -21.74
C GLY A 25 -7.19 -21.01 -20.40
N GLN A 26 -6.23 -20.99 -19.48
CA GLN A 26 -6.40 -20.36 -18.19
C GLN A 26 -6.93 -18.98 -18.54
N VAL A 27 -8.04 -18.61 -17.91
CA VAL A 27 -8.56 -17.25 -17.97
C VAL A 27 -7.53 -16.41 -17.20
N LEU A 28 -6.37 -16.17 -17.82
CA LEU A 28 -5.17 -15.60 -17.19
C LEU A 28 -5.35 -14.11 -16.90
N ASN A 29 -6.46 -13.52 -17.37
CA ASN A 29 -6.73 -12.10 -17.30
C ASN A 29 -8.15 -11.86 -16.78
N LEU A 30 -8.47 -12.42 -15.61
CA LEU A 30 -9.62 -11.92 -14.87
C LEU A 30 -9.40 -10.43 -14.54
N PRO A 31 -10.42 -9.58 -14.63
CA PRO A 31 -10.35 -8.20 -14.13
C PRO A 31 -9.87 -8.18 -12.68
N PRO A 32 -9.04 -7.21 -12.25
CA PRO A 32 -8.55 -7.12 -10.88
C PRO A 32 -9.65 -7.16 -9.80
N ARG A 33 -10.85 -6.64 -10.11
CA ARG A 33 -12.03 -6.69 -9.22
C ARG A 33 -12.57 -8.11 -9.03
N ASP A 34 -12.50 -8.95 -10.05
CA ASP A 34 -12.91 -10.36 -9.97
C ASP A 34 -11.84 -11.23 -9.31
N VAL A 35 -10.57 -10.81 -9.41
CA VAL A 35 -9.43 -11.45 -8.74
C VAL A 35 -9.44 -11.17 -7.24
N ILE A 36 -9.63 -9.92 -6.83
CA ILE A 36 -9.50 -9.53 -5.41
C ILE A 36 -10.55 -10.19 -4.50
N ILE A 37 -11.72 -10.56 -5.03
CA ILE A 37 -12.80 -11.20 -4.25
C ILE A 37 -12.65 -12.72 -4.10
N GLN A 38 -11.72 -13.35 -4.82
CA GLN A 38 -11.50 -14.80 -4.74
C GLN A 38 -11.27 -15.23 -3.28
N SER A 39 -11.86 -16.33 -2.82
CA SER A 39 -11.69 -16.77 -1.42
C SER A 39 -10.31 -17.38 -1.13
N ARG A 40 -9.61 -17.87 -2.17
CA ARG A 40 -8.25 -18.40 -2.06
C ARG A 40 -7.22 -17.29 -1.87
N ALA A 41 -6.00 -17.69 -1.49
CA ALA A 41 -4.84 -16.82 -1.60
C ALA A 41 -4.60 -16.44 -3.08
N LEU A 42 -4.31 -15.16 -3.30
CA LEU A 42 -3.86 -14.67 -4.60
C LEU A 42 -2.39 -15.05 -4.82
N ILE A 43 -2.05 -15.39 -6.07
CA ILE A 43 -0.65 -15.57 -6.47
C ILE A 43 0.02 -14.22 -6.70
N ASP A 44 1.37 -14.18 -6.76
CA ASP A 44 2.13 -12.93 -6.88
C ASP A 44 1.70 -12.06 -8.07
N ALA A 45 1.44 -12.66 -9.23
CA ALA A 45 0.99 -11.95 -10.42
C ALA A 45 -0.40 -11.29 -10.21
N GLU A 46 -1.28 -11.94 -9.47
CA GLU A 46 -2.61 -11.41 -9.14
C GLU A 46 -2.52 -10.27 -8.13
N VAL A 47 -1.65 -10.39 -7.13
CA VAL A 47 -1.36 -9.31 -6.18
C VAL A 47 -0.82 -8.09 -6.91
N ALA A 48 0.13 -8.28 -7.83
CA ALA A 48 0.68 -7.20 -8.65
C ALA A 48 -0.40 -6.52 -9.51
N ALA A 49 -1.29 -7.30 -10.15
CA ALA A 49 -2.39 -6.77 -10.95
C ALA A 49 -3.42 -5.98 -10.13
N VAL A 50 -3.79 -6.49 -8.95
CA VAL A 50 -4.67 -5.79 -8.00
C VAL A 50 -4.04 -4.49 -7.53
N LEU A 51 -2.75 -4.52 -7.18
CA LEU A 51 -2.04 -3.35 -6.67
C LEU A 51 -1.87 -2.26 -7.75
N GLU A 52 -1.58 -2.64 -9.00
CA GLU A 52 -1.56 -1.70 -10.11
C GLU A 52 -2.93 -1.03 -10.33
N ALA A 53 -4.01 -1.82 -10.29
CA ALA A 53 -5.35 -1.28 -10.41
C ALA A 53 -5.73 -0.37 -9.22
N ALA A 54 -5.26 -0.67 -8.00
CA ALA A 54 -5.44 0.18 -6.85
C ALA A 54 -4.70 1.53 -6.97
N ARG A 55 -3.47 1.52 -7.52
CA ARG A 55 -2.72 2.75 -7.83
C ARG A 55 -3.47 3.63 -8.82
N HIS A 56 -4.02 3.06 -9.87
CA HIS A 56 -4.86 3.80 -10.82
C HIS A 56 -6.15 4.31 -10.18
N ALA A 57 -6.79 3.52 -9.32
CA ALA A 57 -8.03 3.93 -8.65
C ALA A 57 -7.83 5.14 -7.73
N VAL A 58 -6.68 5.21 -7.05
CA VAL A 58 -6.35 6.28 -6.09
C VAL A 58 -5.71 7.51 -6.76
N GLU A 59 -5.21 7.39 -7.99
CA GLU A 59 -4.54 8.48 -8.70
C GLU A 59 -5.41 9.74 -8.76
N ARG A 60 -4.84 10.89 -8.40
CA ARG A 60 -5.49 12.21 -8.31
C ARG A 60 -6.64 12.32 -7.30
N ARG A 61 -6.94 11.25 -6.55
CA ARG A 61 -7.91 11.30 -5.46
C ARG A 61 -7.32 12.01 -4.24
N THR A 62 -8.20 12.65 -3.50
CA THR A 62 -7.88 13.23 -2.20
C THR A 62 -8.60 12.45 -1.11
N PHE A 63 -7.92 12.15 -0.03
CA PHE A 63 -8.49 11.52 1.16
C PHE A 63 -7.91 12.12 2.43
N ARG A 64 -8.62 11.96 3.53
CA ARG A 64 -8.12 12.21 4.88
C ARG A 64 -7.56 10.93 5.47
N LEU A 65 -6.37 11.05 6.06
CA LEU A 65 -5.70 9.97 6.77
C LEU A 65 -5.85 10.20 8.29
N SER A 66 -6.58 9.32 8.98
CA SER A 66 -6.95 9.49 10.41
C SER A 66 -6.85 8.19 11.22
N TYR A 67 -6.66 8.30 12.55
CA TYR A 67 -6.59 7.13 13.45
C TYR A 67 -7.95 6.49 13.74
N THR A 68 -9.03 7.22 13.50
CA THR A 68 -10.41 6.72 13.58
C THR A 68 -11.12 7.00 12.26
N PRO A 69 -12.06 6.15 11.83
CA PRO A 69 -12.83 6.38 10.61
C PRO A 69 -13.50 7.76 10.61
N GLY A 70 -13.22 8.58 9.60
CA GLY A 70 -13.78 9.93 9.46
C GLY A 70 -13.27 10.98 10.47
N GLY A 71 -12.31 10.61 11.33
CA GLY A 71 -11.70 11.51 12.30
C GLY A 71 -10.85 12.64 11.67
N PRO A 72 -10.34 13.56 12.51
CA PRO A 72 -9.37 14.56 12.06
C PRO A 72 -8.06 13.89 11.61
N GLY A 73 -7.34 14.53 10.68
CA GLY A 73 -6.16 13.95 10.07
C GLY A 73 -5.57 14.82 8.97
N ALA A 74 -4.50 14.32 8.35
CA ALA A 74 -3.90 14.99 7.19
C ALA A 74 -4.75 14.72 5.95
N ASP A 75 -4.99 15.76 5.15
CA ASP A 75 -5.56 15.60 3.82
C ASP A 75 -4.41 15.30 2.84
N ILE A 76 -4.58 14.27 2.03
CA ILE A 76 -3.53 13.76 1.12
C ILE A 76 -4.13 13.65 -0.27
N GLN A 77 -3.48 14.28 -1.25
CA GLN A 77 -3.79 14.07 -2.66
C GLN A 77 -2.73 13.17 -3.28
N MET A 78 -3.17 12.08 -3.90
CA MET A 78 -2.28 11.11 -4.53
C MET A 78 -1.84 11.58 -5.91
N GLY A 79 -0.55 11.42 -6.17
CA GLY A 79 0.03 11.48 -7.50
C GLY A 79 0.00 10.13 -8.20
N PRO A 80 0.65 10.06 -9.38
CA PRO A 80 0.86 8.81 -10.09
C PRO A 80 1.66 7.79 -9.25
N GLY A 81 1.49 6.50 -9.56
CA GLY A 81 2.31 5.43 -8.98
C GLY A 81 2.06 5.14 -7.49
N GLY A 82 0.93 5.59 -6.92
CA GLY A 82 0.59 5.31 -5.53
C GLY A 82 1.39 6.12 -4.49
N ARG A 83 1.94 7.28 -4.90
CA ARG A 83 2.68 8.19 -4.02
C ARG A 83 1.85 9.44 -3.68
N PRO A 84 1.96 9.99 -2.47
CA PRO A 84 1.46 11.33 -2.18
C PRO A 84 2.09 12.36 -3.13
N ARG A 85 1.27 13.27 -3.65
CA ARG A 85 1.73 14.48 -4.35
C ARG A 85 1.68 15.68 -3.43
N TYR A 86 0.56 15.81 -2.71
CA TYR A 86 0.34 16.88 -1.75
C TYR A 86 -0.15 16.32 -0.43
N ILE A 87 0.33 16.89 0.67
CA ILE A 87 -0.18 16.64 2.02
C ILE A 87 -0.48 17.98 2.67
N ARG A 88 -1.67 18.12 3.22
CA ARG A 88 -2.07 19.28 4.03
C ARG A 88 -2.36 18.82 5.45
N MET A 89 -1.70 19.43 6.41
CA MET A 89 -1.87 19.18 7.83
C MET A 89 -2.33 20.47 8.51
N LEU A 90 -3.27 20.31 9.44
CA LEU A 90 -3.74 21.38 10.31
C LEU A 90 -3.29 21.02 11.73
N SER A 91 -2.58 21.94 12.39
CA SER A 91 -2.19 21.81 13.80
C SER A 91 -2.62 23.03 14.59
N GLY A 92 -2.91 22.82 15.87
CA GLY A 92 -3.36 23.84 16.81
C GLY A 92 -4.15 23.22 17.98
N GLN A 93 -4.39 24.00 19.02
CA GLN A 93 -5.18 23.59 20.18
C GLN A 93 -6.63 24.09 20.07
N GLU A 94 -7.57 23.34 20.66
CA GLU A 94 -8.90 23.83 21.05
C GLU A 94 -9.71 24.59 19.98
N GLY A 95 -9.80 24.04 18.76
CA GLY A 95 -10.69 24.58 17.72
C GLY A 95 -10.11 25.73 16.90
N HIS A 96 -8.83 26.07 17.10
CA HIS A 96 -8.10 27.00 16.24
C HIS A 96 -6.94 26.27 15.55
N ALA A 97 -6.93 26.27 14.21
CA ALA A 97 -5.77 25.86 13.44
C ALA A 97 -4.73 26.99 13.48
N GLU A 98 -3.74 26.87 14.36
CA GLU A 98 -2.67 27.85 14.52
C GLU A 98 -1.62 27.74 13.40
N THR A 99 -1.49 26.56 12.80
CA THR A 99 -0.53 26.31 11.72
C THR A 99 -1.13 25.42 10.64
N VAL A 100 -0.96 25.84 9.39
CA VAL A 100 -1.21 25.00 8.21
C VAL A 100 0.13 24.61 7.62
N THR A 101 0.40 23.32 7.56
CA THR A 101 1.58 22.79 6.85
C THR A 101 1.12 22.14 5.56
N PHE A 102 1.74 22.51 4.45
CA PHE A 102 1.49 21.94 3.14
C PHE A 102 2.79 21.37 2.58
N LEU A 103 2.83 20.07 2.31
CA LEU A 103 3.96 19.39 1.68
C LEU A 103 3.65 19.14 0.22
N HIS A 104 4.61 19.42 -0.64
CA HIS A 104 4.58 19.13 -2.07
C HIS A 104 5.76 18.21 -2.42
N TYR A 105 5.42 16.97 -2.77
CA TYR A 105 6.34 15.97 -3.30
C TYR A 105 6.48 16.20 -4.81
N THR A 106 7.66 16.66 -5.23
CA THR A 106 7.84 17.20 -6.58
C THR A 106 8.16 16.15 -7.64
N ALA A 107 8.44 14.91 -7.23
CA ALA A 107 9.04 13.86 -8.06
C ALA A 107 10.36 14.28 -8.75
N THR A 108 11.03 15.33 -8.25
CA THR A 108 12.33 15.79 -8.76
C THR A 108 13.45 15.40 -7.80
N ALA A 109 14.64 15.13 -8.32
CA ALA A 109 15.81 14.82 -7.50
C ALA A 109 16.24 16.03 -6.66
N ALA A 110 16.51 15.82 -5.38
CA ALA A 110 16.96 16.86 -4.47
C ALA A 110 18.36 17.40 -4.84
N ARG A 111 18.55 18.71 -4.72
CA ARG A 111 19.84 19.39 -4.93
C ARG A 111 20.03 20.50 -3.91
N GLY A 112 21.26 20.71 -3.47
CA GLY A 112 21.63 21.85 -2.65
C GLY A 112 21.71 23.13 -3.50
N CYS A 113 21.61 24.29 -2.86
CA CYS A 113 21.83 25.58 -3.52
C CYS A 113 23.30 25.81 -3.92
N ASP A 114 24.20 24.95 -3.46
CA ASP A 114 25.58 24.78 -3.93
C ASP A 114 25.66 24.03 -5.29
N GLY A 115 24.53 23.56 -5.82
CA GLY A 115 24.44 22.76 -7.05
C GLY A 115 24.73 21.27 -6.85
N MET A 116 25.14 20.84 -5.66
CA MET A 116 25.51 19.45 -5.40
C MET A 116 24.26 18.56 -5.32
N PRO A 117 24.29 17.36 -5.93
CA PRO A 117 23.19 16.42 -5.81
C PRO A 117 23.00 15.98 -4.35
N ARG A 118 21.75 15.78 -3.96
CA ARG A 118 21.36 15.21 -2.68
C ARG A 118 20.61 13.89 -2.93
N THR A 119 20.59 13.01 -1.94
CA THR A 119 19.88 11.74 -2.05
C THR A 119 18.38 11.94 -1.93
N GLY A 120 17.62 11.29 -2.81
CA GLY A 120 16.16 11.28 -2.76
C GLY A 120 15.48 12.45 -3.47
N GLU A 121 14.22 12.66 -3.08
CA GLU A 121 13.28 13.58 -3.72
C GLU A 121 13.31 14.96 -3.07
N LEU A 122 13.15 16.02 -3.86
CA LEU A 122 12.91 17.38 -3.39
C LEU A 122 11.47 17.49 -2.89
N VAL A 123 11.31 17.88 -1.62
CA VAL A 123 10.02 18.18 -1.00
C VAL A 123 9.99 19.67 -0.66
N LEU A 124 8.92 20.34 -1.06
CA LEU A 124 8.65 21.72 -0.66
C LEU A 124 7.68 21.72 0.51
N GLU A 125 8.04 22.44 1.57
CA GLU A 125 7.23 22.59 2.76
C GLU A 125 6.82 24.05 2.88
N TYR A 126 5.51 24.27 2.79
CA TYR A 126 4.89 25.56 3.02
C TYR A 126 4.26 25.57 4.40
N GLU A 127 4.49 26.65 5.14
CA GLU A 127 3.98 26.78 6.50
C GLU A 127 3.28 28.14 6.64
N HIS A 128 2.00 28.11 7.03
CA HIS A 128 1.24 29.28 7.39
C HIS A 128 1.20 29.42 8.91
N LYS A 129 1.80 30.48 9.44
CA LYS A 129 1.74 30.85 10.86
C LYS A 129 1.21 32.27 10.99
N GLY A 130 0.12 32.44 11.74
CA GLY A 130 -0.57 33.73 11.86
C GLY A 130 -1.15 34.17 10.51
N SER A 131 -0.55 35.19 9.90
CA SER A 131 -0.97 35.76 8.61
C SER A 131 0.08 35.58 7.50
N THR A 132 1.14 34.82 7.76
CA THR A 132 2.30 34.75 6.87
C THR A 132 2.54 33.32 6.44
N TRP A 133 2.72 33.14 5.13
CA TRP A 133 3.25 31.90 4.57
C TRP A 133 4.77 31.99 4.41
N THR A 134 5.42 30.86 4.66
CA THR A 134 6.83 30.64 4.34
C THR A 134 6.97 29.35 3.53
N ALA A 135 8.05 29.23 2.75
CA ALA A 135 8.37 28.03 2.01
C ALA A 135 9.84 27.64 2.21
N LYS A 136 10.11 26.36 2.38
CA LYS A 136 11.47 25.79 2.40
C LYS A 136 11.53 24.53 1.56
N ALA A 137 12.71 24.23 1.04
CA ALA A 137 13.01 22.97 0.37
C ALA A 137 13.76 22.04 1.32
N ARG A 138 13.44 20.75 1.28
CA ARG A 138 14.15 19.70 2.00
C ARG A 138 14.22 18.43 1.16
N MET A 139 15.07 17.50 1.59
CA MET A 139 15.00 16.12 1.12
C MET A 139 13.76 15.45 1.70
N ARG A 140 13.16 14.54 0.94
CA ARG A 140 12.20 13.58 1.48
C ARG A 140 12.86 12.77 2.61
N SER A 141 12.14 12.66 3.72
CA SER A 141 12.56 11.87 4.87
C SER A 141 12.06 10.43 4.75
N GLU A 142 12.65 9.50 5.50
CA GLU A 142 12.05 8.16 5.70
C GLU A 142 10.91 8.19 6.72
N PHE A 143 10.84 9.26 7.54
CA PHE A 143 9.85 9.46 8.61
C PHE A 143 8.64 10.30 8.15
N GLU A 144 8.29 10.24 6.86
CA GLU A 144 7.09 10.90 6.36
C GLU A 144 5.84 10.21 6.92
N LEU A 145 4.74 10.98 7.00
CA LEU A 145 3.46 10.50 7.50
C LEU A 145 3.05 9.21 6.78
N ASN A 146 2.91 8.12 7.55
CA ASN A 146 2.50 6.80 7.08
C ASN A 146 3.25 6.30 5.82
N ASN A 147 4.55 6.58 5.73
CA ASN A 147 5.36 6.22 4.56
C ASN A 147 5.23 4.72 4.20
N ALA A 148 5.13 3.84 5.20
CA ALA A 148 4.96 2.40 4.99
C ALA A 148 3.74 2.04 4.13
N ALA A 149 2.57 2.63 4.39
CA ALA A 149 1.38 2.39 3.57
C ALA A 149 1.59 2.82 2.11
N PHE A 150 2.31 3.92 1.90
CA PHE A 150 2.63 4.43 0.57
C PHE A 150 3.73 3.64 -0.14
N GLU A 151 4.68 3.02 0.57
CA GLU A 151 5.62 2.06 -0.01
C GLU A 151 4.91 0.77 -0.46
N MET A 152 3.97 0.27 0.35
CA MET A 152 3.12 -0.87 -0.02
C MET A 152 2.30 -0.54 -1.26
N LEU A 153 1.60 0.61 -1.28
CA LEU A 153 0.78 1.02 -2.42
C LEU A 153 1.60 1.26 -3.70
N ALA A 154 2.80 1.86 -3.56
CA ALA A 154 3.71 2.07 -4.68
C ALA A 154 4.33 0.77 -5.22
N GLY A 155 4.18 -0.36 -4.51
CA GLY A 155 4.73 -1.64 -4.93
C GLY A 155 6.24 -1.78 -4.74
N HIS A 156 6.83 -0.94 -3.87
CA HIS A 156 8.25 -1.07 -3.49
C HIS A 156 8.48 -2.13 -2.42
N GLN A 157 7.40 -2.65 -1.85
CA GLN A 157 7.43 -3.77 -0.94
C GLN A 157 6.73 -4.97 -1.57
N ALA A 158 7.35 -6.15 -1.47
CA ALA A 158 6.71 -7.39 -1.85
C ALA A 158 5.52 -7.65 -0.92
N LEU A 159 4.33 -7.77 -1.50
CA LEU A 159 3.08 -8.02 -0.79
C LEU A 159 2.61 -9.44 -1.05
N THR A 160 2.01 -10.05 -0.04
CA THR A 160 1.29 -11.32 -0.16
C THR A 160 -0.20 -11.12 0.05
N SER A 161 -0.98 -12.10 -0.40
CA SER A 161 -2.41 -12.11 -0.20
C SER A 161 -2.77 -12.38 1.26
N GLY A 162 -3.51 -11.45 1.88
CA GLY A 162 -4.03 -11.59 3.24
C GLY A 162 -5.47 -12.12 3.28
N PRO A 163 -6.16 -12.00 4.43
CA PRO A 163 -7.57 -12.37 4.55
C PRO A 163 -8.51 -11.47 3.75
N VAL A 164 -9.72 -11.98 3.52
CA VAL A 164 -10.91 -11.18 3.15
C VAL A 164 -11.72 -10.95 4.41
N GLU A 165 -12.11 -9.70 4.64
CA GLU A 165 -12.90 -9.29 5.80
C GLU A 165 -14.13 -8.51 5.34
N ARG A 166 -15.24 -8.66 6.05
CA ARG A 166 -16.42 -7.81 5.86
C ARG A 166 -16.39 -6.71 6.91
N LEU A 167 -16.32 -5.46 6.48
CA LEU A 167 -16.36 -4.29 7.33
C LEU A 167 -17.62 -3.49 7.03
N SER A 168 -18.61 -3.55 7.93
CA SER A 168 -19.94 -2.96 7.72
C SER A 168 -20.58 -3.51 6.42
N ASP A 169 -20.78 -2.65 5.42
CA ASP A 169 -21.35 -2.92 4.12
C ASP A 169 -20.30 -3.30 3.07
N ARG A 170 -19.01 -3.10 3.38
CA ARG A 170 -17.89 -3.33 2.46
C ARG A 170 -17.24 -4.69 2.65
N THR A 171 -16.71 -5.22 1.55
CA THR A 171 -15.82 -6.38 1.56
C THR A 171 -14.42 -5.88 1.26
N LEU A 172 -13.45 -6.22 2.12
CA LEU A 172 -12.07 -5.78 2.02
C LEU A 172 -11.16 -6.98 1.83
N ARG A 173 -10.07 -6.80 1.10
CA ARG A 173 -8.96 -7.75 1.07
C ARG A 173 -7.68 -7.07 1.57
N ALA A 174 -7.00 -7.73 2.49
CA ALA A 174 -5.67 -7.31 2.92
C ALA A 174 -4.60 -7.74 1.90
N LEU A 175 -3.68 -6.82 1.60
CA LEU A 175 -2.36 -7.13 1.06
C LEU A 175 -1.34 -6.94 2.19
N VAL A 176 -0.55 -7.97 2.47
CA VAL A 176 0.23 -8.09 3.71
C VAL A 176 1.72 -8.06 3.39
N ALA A 177 2.50 -7.44 4.28
CA ALA A 177 3.94 -7.54 4.24
C ALA A 177 4.53 -7.51 5.66
N PRO A 178 5.71 -8.11 5.89
CA PRO A 178 6.41 -7.94 7.16
C PRO A 178 6.81 -6.47 7.37
N PHE A 179 6.69 -5.97 8.60
CA PHE A 179 7.24 -4.66 8.94
C PHE A 179 8.76 -4.69 8.78
N GLN A 180 9.28 -3.79 7.94
CA GLN A 180 10.72 -3.60 7.76
C GLN A 180 11.14 -2.37 8.56
N ARG A 181 11.98 -2.57 9.57
CA ARG A 181 12.54 -1.46 10.35
C ARG A 181 13.52 -0.69 9.45
N PRO A 182 13.35 0.64 9.29
CA PRO A 182 14.35 1.44 8.58
C PRO A 182 15.71 1.36 9.27
N GLU A 183 16.78 1.42 8.47
CA GLU A 183 18.14 1.34 8.98
C GLU A 183 18.45 2.54 9.91
N GLY A 184 19.19 2.29 10.99
CA GLY A 184 19.58 3.35 11.94
C GLY A 184 18.48 3.81 12.91
N VAL A 185 17.25 3.29 12.80
CA VAL A 185 16.17 3.60 13.75
C VAL A 185 16.27 2.74 15.00
N LEU A 186 16.51 3.38 16.15
CA LEU A 186 16.42 2.74 17.46
C LEU A 186 14.95 2.69 17.89
N GLY A 187 14.37 1.49 17.94
CA GLY A 187 12.98 1.26 18.34
C GLY A 187 12.09 0.77 17.20
N GLY A 188 10.78 0.75 17.46
CA GLY A 188 9.75 0.26 16.54
C GLY A 188 9.13 -1.06 17.00
N PRO A 189 8.16 -1.57 16.23
CA PRO A 189 7.48 -2.82 16.56
C PRO A 189 8.46 -4.00 16.73
N PRO A 190 8.10 -4.99 17.56
CA PRO A 190 8.87 -6.23 17.71
C PRO A 190 9.02 -6.98 16.38
N PRO A 191 10.06 -7.82 16.23
CA PRO A 191 10.19 -8.70 15.06
C PRO A 191 8.94 -9.56 14.86
N GLY A 192 8.53 -9.74 13.60
CA GLY A 192 7.33 -10.50 13.25
C GLY A 192 6.05 -9.67 13.15
N THR A 193 6.10 -8.36 13.41
CA THR A 193 4.99 -7.45 13.11
C THR A 193 4.66 -7.47 11.62
N LEU A 194 3.37 -7.50 11.31
CA LEU A 194 2.84 -7.45 9.94
C LEU A 194 2.20 -6.09 9.68
N MET A 195 2.34 -5.62 8.45
CA MET A 195 1.63 -4.48 7.89
C MET A 195 0.57 -5.00 6.92
N SER A 196 -0.63 -4.43 6.97
CA SER A 196 -1.71 -4.78 6.05
C SER A 196 -2.27 -3.53 5.39
N LEU A 197 -2.31 -3.52 4.06
CA LEU A 197 -3.04 -2.53 3.26
C LEU A 197 -4.37 -3.16 2.84
N TRP A 198 -5.47 -2.64 3.37
CA TRP A 198 -6.82 -3.14 3.12
C TRP A 198 -7.44 -2.38 1.96
N LEU A 199 -7.76 -3.12 0.89
CA LEU A 199 -8.41 -2.59 -0.30
C LEU A 199 -9.88 -3.00 -0.31
N ASP A 200 -10.76 -2.06 -0.65
CA ASP A 200 -12.15 -2.34 -0.95
C ASP A 200 -12.25 -3.18 -2.22
N THR A 201 -12.92 -4.33 -2.18
CA THR A 201 -12.95 -5.26 -3.32
C THR A 201 -13.71 -4.70 -4.51
N ASP A 202 -14.67 -3.81 -4.24
CA ASP A 202 -15.50 -3.23 -5.29
C ASP A 202 -14.75 -2.09 -5.97
N SER A 203 -14.26 -1.09 -5.24
CA SER A 203 -13.63 0.11 -5.78
C SER A 203 -12.13 -0.01 -6.03
N LEU A 204 -11.45 -0.96 -5.39
CA LEU A 204 -9.98 -1.10 -5.31
C LEU A 204 -9.28 0.04 -4.57
N LEU A 205 -10.03 0.90 -3.90
CA LEU A 205 -9.47 1.98 -3.10
C LEU A 205 -8.93 1.45 -1.77
N PRO A 206 -7.74 1.91 -1.32
CA PRO A 206 -7.31 1.72 0.06
C PRO A 206 -8.33 2.27 1.05
N VAL A 207 -8.70 1.48 2.05
CA VAL A 207 -9.65 1.84 3.12
C VAL A 207 -8.97 1.96 4.47
N ARG A 208 -8.03 1.06 4.75
CA ARG A 208 -7.32 0.97 6.03
C ARG A 208 -5.89 0.50 5.81
N TRP A 209 -4.97 1.02 6.60
CA TRP A 209 -3.66 0.43 6.81
C TRP A 209 -3.51 0.07 8.28
N SER A 210 -2.94 -1.09 8.59
CA SER A 210 -2.81 -1.55 9.97
C SER A 210 -1.48 -2.22 10.25
N LEU A 211 -1.03 -2.12 11.51
CA LEU A 211 0.03 -2.94 12.10
C LEU A 211 -0.58 -3.99 13.00
N THR A 212 -0.11 -5.22 12.88
CA THR A 212 -0.49 -6.34 13.74
C THR A 212 0.77 -6.88 14.39
N LEU A 213 0.85 -6.79 15.72
CA LEU A 213 1.95 -7.36 16.49
C LEU A 213 1.85 -8.90 16.51
N PRO A 214 2.99 -9.60 16.63
CA PRO A 214 2.97 -11.03 16.85
C PRO A 214 2.28 -11.35 18.19
N ALA A 215 1.57 -12.48 18.23
CA ALA A 215 0.94 -12.96 19.47
C ALA A 215 2.00 -13.14 20.56
N SER A 216 1.68 -12.71 21.79
CA SER A 216 2.58 -12.80 22.93
C SER A 216 1.81 -13.20 24.18
N ALA A 217 1.95 -14.46 24.60
CA ALA A 217 1.29 -14.96 25.81
C ALA A 217 1.81 -14.26 27.07
N GLU A 218 3.11 -13.94 27.11
CA GLU A 218 3.75 -13.23 28.22
C GLU A 218 3.15 -11.83 28.44
N HIS A 219 2.81 -11.14 27.35
CA HIS A 219 2.30 -9.78 27.37
C HIS A 219 0.77 -9.72 27.18
N GLY A 220 0.09 -10.86 27.11
CA GLY A 220 -1.35 -10.96 26.90
C GLY A 220 -1.84 -10.46 25.54
N ILE A 221 -0.96 -10.41 24.52
CA ILE A 221 -1.31 -9.94 23.17
C ILE A 221 -1.91 -11.10 22.36
N PRO A 222 -3.19 -11.04 21.98
CA PRO A 222 -3.82 -12.08 21.17
C PRO A 222 -3.29 -12.06 19.72
N ALA A 223 -3.38 -13.20 19.03
CA ALA A 223 -3.04 -13.27 17.62
C ALA A 223 -4.06 -12.49 16.77
N GLY A 224 -3.56 -11.71 15.79
CA GLY A 224 -4.38 -11.18 14.69
C GLY A 224 -5.23 -9.95 15.02
N VAL A 225 -5.09 -9.35 16.21
CA VAL A 225 -5.73 -8.06 16.52
C VAL A 225 -4.79 -6.94 16.08
N PRO A 226 -5.23 -5.96 15.28
CA PRO A 226 -4.40 -4.83 14.90
C PRO A 226 -4.17 -3.91 16.10
N ASP A 227 -2.91 -3.57 16.34
CA ASP A 227 -2.48 -2.69 17.43
C ASP A 227 -2.53 -1.21 17.03
N PHE A 228 -2.43 -0.95 15.73
CA PHE A 228 -2.44 0.39 15.18
C PHE A 228 -3.13 0.39 13.83
N GLU A 229 -4.04 1.33 13.63
CA GLU A 229 -4.80 1.46 12.40
C GLU A 229 -4.82 2.91 11.94
N VAL A 230 -4.83 3.08 10.63
CA VAL A 230 -5.00 4.35 9.96
C VAL A 230 -6.00 4.17 8.84
N TRP A 231 -6.97 5.08 8.77
CA TRP A 231 -8.13 5.02 7.90
C TRP A 231 -8.01 6.03 6.76
N PHE A 232 -8.48 5.64 5.58
CA PHE A 232 -8.50 6.44 4.37
C PHE A 232 -9.94 6.88 4.09
N THR A 233 -10.26 8.15 4.35
CA THR A 233 -11.59 8.73 4.09
C THR A 233 -11.54 9.62 2.87
N TYR A 234 -12.08 9.17 1.73
CA TYR A 234 -12.05 9.94 0.47
C TYR A 234 -12.90 11.20 0.56
N LEU A 235 -12.34 12.30 0.06
CA LEU A 235 -12.92 13.64 0.07
C LEU A 235 -13.25 14.04 -1.37
N ASP A 236 -14.47 13.76 -1.81
CA ASP A 236 -14.89 14.03 -3.17
C ASP A 236 -14.83 15.54 -3.50
N GLY A 237 -14.23 15.86 -4.65
CA GLY A 237 -14.12 17.22 -5.16
C GLY A 237 -13.06 18.10 -4.48
N LEU A 238 -12.37 17.62 -3.44
CA LEU A 238 -11.26 18.38 -2.85
C LEU A 238 -10.00 18.28 -3.71
N GLU A 239 -9.50 19.40 -4.20
CA GLU A 239 -8.20 19.51 -4.85
C GLU A 239 -7.23 20.26 -3.93
N LEU A 240 -6.06 19.67 -3.66
CA LEU A 240 -5.03 20.31 -2.86
C LEU A 240 -4.09 21.11 -3.75
N GLN A 241 -3.85 22.37 -3.39
CA GLN A 241 -2.90 23.23 -4.08
C GLN A 241 -2.03 23.98 -3.07
N PRO A 242 -0.72 24.12 -3.33
CA PRO A 242 0.14 24.97 -2.51
C PRO A 242 -0.27 26.45 -2.66
N PRO A 243 0.10 27.32 -1.71
CA PRO A 243 -0.11 28.76 -1.86
C PRO A 243 0.61 29.28 -3.12
N THR A 244 -0.10 30.05 -3.94
CA THR A 244 0.40 30.53 -5.24
C THR A 244 1.22 31.82 -5.15
N ASP A 245 1.09 32.55 -4.05
CA ASP A 245 1.74 33.84 -3.77
C ASP A 245 3.10 33.68 -3.07
N VAL A 246 3.50 32.44 -2.75
CA VAL A 246 4.74 32.12 -2.05
C VAL A 246 5.72 31.48 -3.02
N PRO A 247 6.88 32.11 -3.29
CA PRO A 247 7.88 31.53 -4.19
C PRO A 247 8.36 30.16 -3.70
N ALA A 248 8.29 29.16 -4.57
CA ALA A 248 8.81 27.82 -4.32
C ALA A 248 10.36 27.81 -4.41
N PRO A 249 11.08 27.40 -3.36
CA PRO A 249 12.53 27.23 -3.44
C PRO A 249 12.90 26.11 -4.42
N ALA A 250 13.88 26.34 -5.29
CA ALA A 250 14.34 25.36 -6.27
C ALA A 250 15.39 24.37 -5.72
N CYS A 251 15.99 24.68 -4.56
CA CYS A 251 17.10 23.96 -3.98
C CYS A 251 17.07 24.03 -2.45
N ILE A 252 17.77 23.10 -1.81
CA ILE A 252 17.92 23.01 -0.36
C ILE A 252 19.02 23.98 0.07
N SER A 253 18.66 24.93 0.94
CA SER A 253 19.59 25.90 1.55
C SER A 253 20.61 25.24 2.46
#